data_AF-A0A8J7I361-F1
#
_entry.id   AF-A0A8J7I361-F1
#
_cell.length_a   1.000
_cell.length_b   1.000
_cell.length_c   1.000
_cell.angle_alpha   90.00
_cell.angle_beta   90.00
_cell.angle_gamma   90.00
#
_symmetry.space_group_name_H-M   'P 1'
#
loop_
_entity.id
_entity.type
_entity.pdbx_description
1 polymer ?
#
loop_
_entity_poly.entity_id
_entity_poly.type
_entity_poly.pdbx_seq_one_letter_code
_entity_poly.pdbx_strand_id
1 'polypeptide(L)'
;MSKRYYYPLLSLSLTCVLLFSSVELVKAQETASPSTIQPSNTNSATPSNQQTDSKAPTIRKISSVKSINPKNFYISIPQSWLIQEDVSRYQDEKVDVVVLGENFPQPDNSLTNKIDIKIGKTPNIVTTTATEVTEDGKAVFASFSNKQLKQLSRGTHPVNIEVGGKATNIDRQVVDDELQVKVIRPVSGLTTLIVLGLTTICIGALVLLIYWLTMQAKKTNLPNTFSQDNRNNLNTFQWLILDRKTNTLSLAHAQFVWWLTIIVFGYLFLFIGRGATQGMWEFVPLSGFSYTFLISLATLVTAQATSEIRGSKGSGEVHPAWSDLVVHGGVLALERVQQVVWNIIIGIAFIVILLVTYTTALSLPTIPAELLALMGISAGGYIGGKAVRKAGANINQVVLYVPSEESPDYITIAGANFSLGGKILNSEGQEVINTQIKDAGVIVQLVYLDSKTREEIPNTLVEVKKDDIITMKTDPDAPMEFCRRLKIPLKNLNGLPTEDWLAKFTAHFDNREVKITIINADGQRAVWDGSIIAPERETPPPAVESNSATELQTSESFN
;
A
#
# COMPACT_ATOMS: atom_id res chain seq x y z
N MET A 1 19.77 25.10 1.54
CA MET A 1 18.52 24.32 1.56
C MET A 1 17.47 25.04 2.40
N SER A 2 16.35 25.47 1.79
CA SER A 2 15.39 26.38 2.42
C SER A 2 14.36 25.65 3.29
N LYS A 3 14.08 26.21 4.48
CA LYS A 3 13.12 25.73 5.48
C LYS A 3 11.65 25.68 5.01
N ARG A 4 11.37 25.91 3.72
CA ARG A 4 9.99 26.08 3.20
C ARG A 4 9.25 24.77 2.93
N TYR A 5 9.93 23.61 2.89
CA TYR A 5 9.30 22.32 2.60
C TYR A 5 8.79 21.54 3.84
N TYR A 6 9.12 21.99 5.07
CA TYR A 6 8.67 21.31 6.29
C TYR A 6 7.23 21.64 6.67
N TYR A 7 6.73 22.85 6.36
CA TYR A 7 5.40 23.29 6.77
C TYR A 7 4.23 22.47 6.19
N PRO A 8 4.21 22.05 4.91
CA PRO A 8 3.10 21.22 4.41
C PRO A 8 3.14 19.78 4.97
N LEU A 9 4.31 19.21 5.21
CA LEU A 9 4.45 17.88 5.82
C LEU A 9 4.12 17.89 7.32
N LEU A 10 4.52 18.95 8.04
CA LEU A 10 4.17 19.16 9.44
C LEU A 10 2.67 19.45 9.58
N SER A 11 2.09 20.22 8.66
CA SER A 11 0.64 20.46 8.58
C SER A 11 -0.11 19.15 8.32
N LEU A 12 0.34 18.31 7.40
CA LEU A 12 -0.29 17.01 7.13
C LEU A 12 -0.21 16.08 8.34
N SER A 13 0.96 16.04 9.01
CA SER A 13 1.14 15.27 10.24
C SER A 13 0.26 15.80 11.38
N LEU A 14 0.13 17.11 11.54
CA LEU A 14 -0.73 17.75 12.53
C LEU A 14 -2.21 17.51 12.23
N THR A 15 -2.62 17.55 10.96
CA THR A 15 -3.98 17.22 10.53
C THR A 15 -4.30 15.75 10.78
N CYS A 16 -3.36 14.83 10.57
CA CYS A 16 -3.53 13.43 10.95
C CYS A 16 -3.70 13.28 12.47
N VAL A 17 -2.86 13.93 13.28
CA VAL A 17 -2.97 13.89 14.76
C VAL A 17 -4.27 14.53 15.27
N LEU A 18 -4.75 15.61 14.64
CA LEU A 18 -6.03 16.24 14.95
C LEU A 18 -7.22 15.38 14.53
N LEU A 19 -7.13 14.67 13.42
CA LEU A 19 -8.13 13.68 13.02
C LEU A 19 -8.20 12.53 14.04
N PHE A 20 -7.06 12.05 14.55
CA PHE A 20 -7.02 11.00 15.58
C PHE A 20 -7.63 11.42 16.93
N SER A 21 -7.53 12.70 17.31
CA SER A 21 -8.12 13.21 18.56
C SER A 21 -9.62 13.51 18.46
N SER A 22 -10.14 13.75 17.26
CA SER A 22 -11.57 14.03 17.04
C SER A 22 -12.48 12.78 17.03
N VAL A 23 -11.92 11.59 16.80
CA VAL A 23 -12.71 10.34 16.70
C VAL A 23 -13.14 9.79 18.06
N GLU A 24 -12.52 10.20 19.17
CA GLU A 24 -12.94 9.77 20.52
C GLU A 24 -14.20 10.48 21.04
N LEU A 25 -14.68 11.56 20.41
CA LEU A 25 -15.78 12.38 20.95
C LEU A 25 -17.18 12.04 20.42
N VAL A 26 -17.32 11.19 19.39
CA VAL A 26 -18.61 10.97 18.71
C VAL A 26 -19.40 9.74 19.21
N LYS A 27 -18.88 8.99 20.18
CA LYS A 27 -19.56 7.77 20.69
C LYS A 27 -20.54 7.95 21.85
N ALA A 28 -20.86 9.18 22.26
CA ALA A 28 -21.67 9.43 23.46
C ALA A 28 -23.10 9.91 23.23
N GLN A 29 -23.62 9.98 21.99
CA GLN A 29 -24.95 10.55 21.80
C GLN A 29 -25.70 9.99 20.59
N GLU A 30 -26.27 8.80 20.73
CA GLU A 30 -27.46 8.40 19.96
C GLU A 30 -28.08 7.14 20.55
N THR A 31 -29.02 7.28 21.47
CA THR A 31 -30.20 6.40 21.61
C THR A 31 -31.17 6.97 22.64
N ALA A 32 -32.12 7.79 22.18
CA ALA A 32 -33.39 7.97 22.87
C ALA A 32 -34.40 8.61 21.91
N SER A 33 -35.35 7.81 21.40
CA SER A 33 -36.78 8.16 21.43
C SER A 33 -37.67 7.01 20.94
N PRO A 34 -38.93 6.94 21.40
CA PRO A 34 -39.71 5.72 21.49
C PRO A 34 -40.82 5.64 20.43
N SER A 35 -41.19 4.42 20.03
CA SER A 35 -42.42 4.19 19.25
C SER A 35 -43.45 3.43 20.07
N THR A 36 -44.55 4.14 20.27
CA THR A 36 -45.83 3.85 20.91
C THR A 36 -46.52 2.57 20.43
N ILE A 37 -47.08 1.82 21.37
CA ILE A 37 -48.05 0.73 21.14
C ILE A 37 -49.45 1.23 21.52
N GLN A 38 -50.45 1.00 20.67
CA GLN A 38 -51.87 1.02 21.07
C GLN A 38 -52.59 -0.24 20.55
N PRO A 39 -53.67 -0.68 21.25
CA PRO A 39 -54.17 -2.05 21.21
C PRO A 39 -55.38 -2.24 20.29
N SER A 40 -55.65 -3.49 19.91
CA SER A 40 -56.90 -3.89 19.26
C SER A 40 -57.60 -4.99 20.07
N ASN A 41 -58.84 -4.70 20.44
CA ASN A 41 -59.75 -5.49 21.27
C ASN A 41 -60.66 -6.42 20.45
N THR A 42 -60.78 -7.67 20.92
CA THR A 42 -61.97 -8.48 21.25
C THR A 42 -63.07 -8.88 20.24
N ASN A 43 -63.51 -10.15 20.44
CA ASN A 43 -64.80 -10.85 20.17
C ASN A 43 -64.75 -11.83 18.97
N SER A 44 -65.20 -13.10 19.05
CA SER A 44 -66.40 -13.65 19.73
C SER A 44 -66.39 -15.20 19.88
N ALA A 45 -67.26 -15.70 20.77
CA ALA A 45 -67.61 -17.06 21.26
C ALA A 45 -67.90 -18.16 20.18
N THR A 46 -67.99 -19.49 20.44
CA THR A 46 -68.80 -20.32 21.40
C THR A 46 -68.47 -21.84 21.20
N PRO A 47 -69.09 -22.87 21.83
CA PRO A 47 -68.98 -23.37 23.21
C PRO A 47 -68.46 -24.84 23.38
N SER A 48 -68.15 -25.17 24.65
CA SER A 48 -68.28 -26.45 25.41
C SER A 48 -68.07 -27.84 24.76
N ASN A 49 -67.22 -28.64 25.40
CA ASN A 49 -67.66 -29.90 26.02
C ASN A 49 -66.77 -30.28 27.22
N GLN A 50 -67.43 -30.63 28.32
CA GLN A 50 -66.83 -31.19 29.54
C GLN A 50 -66.55 -32.68 29.34
N GLN A 51 -65.36 -33.12 29.73
CA GLN A 51 -65.13 -34.51 30.12
C GLN A 51 -64.12 -34.55 31.26
N THR A 52 -64.63 -34.88 32.45
CA THR A 52 -63.89 -35.24 33.64
C THR A 52 -63.21 -36.57 33.43
N ASP A 53 -61.89 -36.63 33.59
CA ASP A 53 -61.20 -37.88 33.88
C ASP A 53 -60.01 -37.71 34.83
N SER A 54 -59.91 -38.72 35.69
CA SER A 54 -59.01 -38.93 36.82
C SER A 54 -57.53 -38.64 36.51
N LYS A 55 -56.91 -37.74 37.29
CA LYS A 55 -55.51 -37.30 37.14
C LYS A 55 -54.53 -38.26 37.83
N ALA A 56 -53.93 -39.13 37.02
CA ALA A 56 -52.62 -39.71 37.30
C ALA A 56 -51.53 -38.60 37.28
N PRO A 57 -50.37 -38.76 37.95
CA PRO A 57 -49.38 -37.70 38.07
C PRO A 57 -48.91 -37.24 36.69
N THR A 58 -49.16 -35.96 36.41
CA THR A 58 -48.89 -35.31 35.14
C THR A 58 -47.39 -35.35 34.85
N ILE A 59 -47.00 -36.03 33.77
CA ILE A 59 -45.65 -35.93 33.20
C ILE A 59 -45.43 -34.44 32.90
N ARG A 60 -44.50 -33.82 33.64
CA ARG A 60 -44.18 -32.40 33.47
C ARG A 60 -43.76 -32.17 32.01
N LYS A 61 -44.49 -31.28 31.33
CA LYS A 61 -44.20 -30.84 29.96
C LYS A 61 -42.78 -30.26 29.94
N ILE A 62 -41.93 -30.79 29.06
CA ILE A 62 -40.52 -30.41 28.97
C ILE A 62 -40.45 -28.96 28.51
N SER A 63 -39.74 -28.11 29.25
CA SER A 63 -39.53 -26.70 28.89
C SER A 63 -38.79 -26.60 27.56
N SER A 64 -39.29 -25.78 26.63
CA SER A 64 -38.66 -25.52 25.33
C SER A 64 -38.09 -24.11 25.29
N VAL A 65 -36.87 -23.96 24.80
CA VAL A 65 -36.17 -22.66 24.72
C VAL A 65 -36.32 -22.13 23.30
N LYS A 66 -36.69 -20.86 23.16
CA LYS A 66 -36.94 -20.20 21.86
C LYS A 66 -35.86 -19.21 21.47
N SER A 67 -35.34 -18.41 22.40
CA SER A 67 -34.28 -17.42 22.08
C SER A 67 -33.58 -16.88 23.33
N ILE A 68 -32.48 -16.15 23.13
CA ILE A 68 -31.72 -15.47 24.19
C ILE A 68 -31.46 -14.00 23.85
N ASN A 69 -31.53 -13.13 24.86
CA ASN A 69 -31.24 -11.69 24.74
C ASN A 69 -30.38 -11.22 25.93
N PRO A 70 -29.25 -10.53 25.71
CA PRO A 70 -28.65 -10.15 24.43
C PRO A 70 -27.84 -11.27 23.75
N LYS A 71 -27.82 -11.27 22.41
CA LYS A 71 -26.98 -12.19 21.59
C LYS A 71 -25.48 -11.85 21.65
N ASN A 72 -25.12 -10.64 22.11
CA ASN A 72 -23.74 -10.18 22.22
C ASN A 72 -23.46 -9.70 23.66
N PHE A 73 -22.46 -10.27 24.32
CA PHE A 73 -21.95 -9.77 25.59
C PHE A 73 -20.71 -8.91 25.34
N TYR A 74 -20.82 -7.63 25.69
CA TYR A 74 -19.67 -6.76 25.86
C TYR A 74 -19.20 -6.89 27.30
N ILE A 75 -18.12 -7.64 27.50
CA ILE A 75 -17.49 -7.74 28.81
C ILE A 75 -16.47 -6.60 28.87
N SER A 76 -16.71 -5.62 29.74
CA SER A 76 -15.87 -4.44 29.93
C SER A 76 -14.46 -4.76 30.43
N ILE A 77 -14.23 -5.98 30.96
CA ILE A 77 -12.95 -6.42 31.53
C ILE A 77 -11.91 -6.65 30.42
N PRO A 78 -10.86 -5.82 30.33
CA PRO A 78 -9.82 -6.01 29.34
C PRO A 78 -8.99 -7.24 29.70
N GLN A 79 -8.78 -8.11 28.72
CA GLN A 79 -7.81 -9.20 28.83
C GLN A 79 -6.56 -8.77 28.08
N SER A 80 -5.59 -8.27 28.83
CA SER A 80 -4.22 -8.19 28.36
C SER A 80 -3.41 -9.21 29.13
N TRP A 81 -2.68 -10.08 28.41
CA TRP A 81 -1.70 -10.95 29.04
C TRP A 81 -0.49 -10.16 29.54
N LEU A 82 -0.22 -9.01 28.92
CA LEU A 82 0.93 -8.15 29.22
C LEU A 82 0.71 -7.26 30.44
N ILE A 83 -0.51 -6.77 30.65
CA ILE A 83 -0.83 -5.83 31.73
C ILE A 83 -2.01 -6.38 32.51
N GLN A 84 -1.77 -6.73 33.77
CA GLN A 84 -2.86 -6.98 34.71
C GLN A 84 -3.53 -5.63 35.02
N GLU A 85 -4.68 -5.36 34.42
CA GLU A 85 -5.48 -4.21 34.81
C GLU A 85 -6.15 -4.43 36.17
N ASP A 86 -6.33 -3.33 36.90
CA ASP A 86 -7.02 -3.33 38.18
C ASP A 86 -8.52 -3.59 37.97
N VAL A 87 -8.91 -4.86 38.09
CA VAL A 87 -10.28 -5.34 37.90
C VAL A 87 -11.20 -4.90 39.05
N SER A 88 -10.68 -4.28 40.12
CA SER A 88 -11.47 -3.89 41.30
C SER A 88 -12.66 -3.00 40.93
N ARG A 89 -12.52 -2.11 39.94
CA ARG A 89 -13.61 -1.22 39.48
C ARG A 89 -14.77 -1.93 38.82
N TYR A 90 -14.60 -3.17 38.36
CA TYR A 90 -15.59 -3.91 37.58
C TYR A 90 -16.13 -5.15 38.29
N GLN A 91 -15.76 -5.40 39.56
CA GLN A 91 -16.14 -6.65 40.24
C GLN A 91 -17.65 -6.77 40.47
N ASP A 92 -18.33 -5.64 40.69
CA ASP A 92 -19.75 -5.61 41.05
C ASP A 92 -20.69 -5.44 39.84
N GLU A 93 -20.14 -5.18 38.65
CA GLU A 93 -20.94 -5.15 37.42
C GLU A 93 -21.48 -6.55 37.11
N LYS A 94 -22.79 -6.62 36.89
CA LYS A 94 -23.50 -7.82 36.49
C LYS A 94 -24.08 -7.65 35.10
N VAL A 95 -24.09 -8.75 34.34
CA VAL A 95 -24.73 -8.82 33.03
C VAL A 95 -25.99 -9.64 33.16
N ASP A 96 -27.12 -9.00 32.94
CA ASP A 96 -28.42 -9.66 32.96
C ASP A 96 -28.72 -10.30 31.60
N VAL A 97 -29.21 -11.53 31.65
CA VAL A 97 -29.49 -12.39 30.51
C VAL A 97 -30.93 -12.84 30.62
N VAL A 98 -31.69 -12.61 29.55
CA VAL A 98 -33.07 -13.03 29.44
C VAL A 98 -33.14 -14.20 28.46
N VAL A 99 -33.55 -15.35 28.96
CA VAL A 99 -33.81 -16.54 28.16
C VAL A 99 -35.32 -16.65 27.94
N LEU A 100 -35.74 -16.65 26.68
CA LEU A 100 -37.15 -16.80 26.30
C LEU A 100 -37.46 -18.25 25.92
N GLY A 101 -38.57 -18.78 26.40
CA GLY A 101 -38.99 -20.16 26.22
C GLY A 101 -40.44 -20.39 26.63
N GLU A 102 -40.82 -21.65 26.85
CA GLU A 102 -42.15 -22.02 27.34
C GLU A 102 -42.05 -23.03 28.48
N ASN A 103 -42.96 -22.87 29.46
CA ASN A 103 -43.15 -23.80 30.58
C ASN A 103 -41.93 -23.91 31.50
N PHE A 104 -41.25 -22.79 31.81
CA PHE A 104 -40.25 -22.79 32.87
C PHE A 104 -40.93 -22.97 34.23
N PRO A 105 -40.43 -23.87 35.12
CA PRO A 105 -40.98 -24.00 36.45
C PRO A 105 -40.68 -22.75 37.28
N GLN A 106 -41.62 -22.36 38.14
CA GLN A 106 -41.37 -21.32 39.13
C GLN A 106 -40.22 -21.79 40.06
N PRO A 107 -39.19 -20.95 40.30
CA PRO A 107 -38.09 -21.32 41.15
C PRO A 107 -38.61 -21.44 42.59
N ASP A 108 -38.42 -22.61 43.19
CA ASP A 108 -38.61 -22.83 44.61
C ASP A 108 -37.29 -23.28 45.23
N ASN A 109 -37.25 -23.36 46.56
CA ASN A 109 -36.06 -23.86 47.28
C ASN A 109 -35.80 -25.37 47.04
N SER A 110 -36.57 -26.06 46.19
CA SER A 110 -36.34 -27.46 45.88
C SER A 110 -35.26 -27.61 44.82
N LEU A 111 -34.41 -28.63 45.00
CA LEU A 111 -33.42 -29.02 43.99
C LEU A 111 -34.05 -29.40 42.65
N THR A 112 -35.35 -29.73 42.63
CA THR A 112 -36.05 -30.19 41.42
C THR A 112 -36.48 -29.07 40.48
N ASN A 113 -36.59 -27.83 40.98
CA ASN A 113 -37.01 -26.68 40.17
C ASN A 113 -35.90 -25.64 40.01
N LYS A 114 -34.66 -25.97 40.41
CA LYS A 114 -33.50 -25.11 40.20
C LYS A 114 -33.20 -25.00 38.70
N ILE A 115 -33.21 -23.78 38.17
CA ILE A 115 -32.84 -23.47 36.79
C ILE A 115 -31.42 -22.90 36.78
N ASP A 116 -30.49 -23.65 36.20
CA ASP A 116 -29.10 -23.22 36.03
C ASP A 116 -28.85 -22.88 34.56
N ILE A 117 -28.36 -21.66 34.31
CA ILE A 117 -27.97 -21.19 32.97
C ILE A 117 -26.45 -21.28 32.88
N LYS A 118 -25.99 -22.05 31.90
CA LYS A 118 -24.57 -22.32 31.65
C LYS A 118 -24.14 -21.72 30.32
N ILE A 119 -23.09 -20.91 30.33
CA ILE A 119 -22.48 -20.36 29.11
C ILE A 119 -21.11 -21.01 28.93
N GLY A 120 -20.80 -21.45 27.70
CA GLY A 120 -19.48 -21.98 27.33
C GLY A 120 -19.44 -23.50 27.14
N LYS A 121 -18.25 -24.01 26.80
CA LYS A 121 -17.96 -25.44 26.66
C LYS A 121 -16.96 -25.86 27.72
N THR A 122 -17.06 -27.09 28.21
CA THR A 122 -16.07 -27.66 29.14
C THR A 122 -14.66 -27.56 28.54
N PRO A 123 -13.64 -27.11 29.30
CA PRO A 123 -13.65 -26.82 30.75
C PRO A 123 -14.13 -25.41 31.13
N ASN A 124 -14.28 -24.50 30.19
CA ASN A 124 -14.62 -23.09 30.43
C ASN A 124 -16.14 -22.88 30.42
N ILE A 125 -16.82 -23.43 31.43
CA ILE A 125 -18.27 -23.28 31.61
C ILE A 125 -18.57 -22.37 32.80
N VAL A 126 -19.43 -21.40 32.57
CA VAL A 126 -19.86 -20.44 33.59
C VAL A 126 -21.32 -20.69 33.90
N THR A 127 -21.61 -21.02 35.15
CA THR A 127 -22.97 -21.32 35.62
C THR A 127 -23.47 -20.20 36.52
N THR A 128 -24.69 -19.74 36.29
CA THR A 128 -25.44 -18.92 37.24
C THR A 128 -26.84 -19.50 37.40
N THR A 129 -27.44 -19.31 38.57
CA THR A 129 -28.81 -19.74 38.84
C THR A 129 -29.76 -18.62 38.46
N ALA A 130 -30.91 -18.98 37.89
CA ALA A 130 -31.96 -18.02 37.56
C ALA A 130 -32.35 -17.18 38.79
N THR A 131 -32.39 -15.87 38.61
CA THR A 131 -32.82 -14.92 39.65
C THR A 131 -34.33 -14.78 39.69
N GLU A 132 -34.99 -14.85 38.52
CA GLU A 132 -36.43 -14.68 38.40
C GLU A 132 -36.97 -15.44 37.19
N VAL A 133 -38.20 -15.94 37.30
CA VAL A 133 -38.96 -16.52 36.20
C VAL A 133 -40.28 -15.76 36.11
N THR A 134 -40.67 -15.33 34.91
CA THR A 134 -41.93 -14.59 34.73
C THR A 134 -43.12 -15.41 35.21
N GLU A 135 -44.18 -14.75 35.70
CA GLU A 135 -45.40 -15.42 36.19
C GLU A 135 -46.00 -16.40 35.16
N ASP A 136 -45.86 -16.07 33.86
CA ASP A 136 -46.33 -16.89 32.74
C ASP A 136 -45.36 -18.02 32.33
N GLY A 137 -44.20 -18.13 33.00
CA GLY A 137 -43.19 -19.16 32.74
C GLY A 137 -42.55 -19.08 31.35
N LYS A 138 -42.57 -17.91 30.71
CA LYS A 138 -42.03 -17.71 29.35
C LYS A 138 -40.64 -17.08 29.31
N ALA A 139 -40.19 -16.45 30.38
CA ALA A 139 -38.84 -15.89 30.44
C ALA A 139 -38.14 -16.23 31.75
N VAL A 140 -36.83 -16.45 31.66
CA VAL A 140 -35.93 -16.64 32.79
C VAL A 140 -34.90 -15.53 32.77
N PHE A 141 -34.76 -14.85 33.91
CA PHE A 141 -33.73 -13.85 34.14
C PHE A 141 -32.58 -14.50 34.90
N ALA A 142 -31.37 -14.28 34.41
CA ALA A 142 -30.14 -14.70 35.07
C ALA A 142 -29.13 -13.57 35.03
N SER A 143 -28.42 -13.39 36.13
CA SER A 143 -27.39 -12.36 36.25
C SER A 143 -26.03 -13.03 36.39
N PHE A 144 -25.10 -12.68 35.50
CA PHE A 144 -23.73 -13.18 35.53
C PHE A 144 -22.80 -12.09 36.07
N SER A 145 -22.03 -12.42 37.11
CA SER A 145 -20.99 -11.53 37.60
C SER A 145 -19.83 -11.46 36.61
N ASN A 146 -19.14 -10.32 36.58
CA ASN A 146 -17.90 -10.17 35.83
C ASN A 146 -16.82 -11.21 36.22
N LYS A 147 -16.79 -11.66 37.49
CA LYS A 147 -15.90 -12.73 37.97
C LYS A 147 -16.19 -14.08 37.30
N GLN A 148 -17.47 -14.40 37.13
CA GLN A 148 -17.94 -15.59 36.41
C GLN A 148 -17.58 -15.47 34.92
N LEU A 149 -17.95 -14.38 34.27
CA LEU A 149 -17.72 -14.18 32.83
C LEU A 149 -16.23 -14.10 32.46
N LYS A 150 -15.34 -13.74 33.41
CA LYS A 150 -13.89 -13.73 33.20
C LYS A 150 -13.34 -15.10 32.78
N GLN A 151 -14.01 -16.21 33.11
CA GLN A 151 -13.60 -17.56 32.75
C GLN A 151 -13.86 -17.91 31.27
N LEU A 152 -14.74 -17.17 30.58
CA LEU A 152 -15.05 -17.41 29.17
C LEU A 152 -13.97 -16.83 28.26
N SER A 153 -13.40 -17.60 27.34
CA SER A 153 -12.52 -17.04 26.31
C SER A 153 -13.29 -16.03 25.42
N ARG A 154 -12.57 -15.19 24.67
CA ARG A 154 -13.21 -14.38 23.62
C ARG A 154 -13.77 -15.31 22.54
N GLY A 155 -14.93 -14.97 21.98
CA GLY A 155 -15.54 -15.76 20.91
C GLY A 155 -17.00 -16.10 21.19
N THR A 156 -17.51 -17.08 20.47
CA THR A 156 -18.91 -17.46 20.54
C THR A 156 -19.10 -18.68 21.42
N HIS A 157 -19.98 -18.58 22.42
CA HIS A 157 -20.20 -19.61 23.42
C HIS A 157 -21.63 -20.10 23.37
N PRO A 158 -21.86 -21.42 23.39
CA PRO A 158 -23.21 -21.96 23.49
C PRO A 158 -23.80 -21.68 24.88
N VAL A 159 -25.11 -21.50 24.94
CA VAL A 159 -25.86 -21.38 26.19
C VAL A 159 -26.70 -22.63 26.40
N ASN A 160 -26.42 -23.33 27.49
CA ASN A 160 -27.13 -24.51 27.93
C ASN A 160 -27.98 -24.17 29.15
N ILE A 161 -29.23 -24.64 29.16
CA ILE A 161 -30.14 -24.45 30.28
C ILE A 161 -30.43 -25.81 30.90
N GLU A 162 -30.23 -25.90 32.21
CA GLU A 162 -30.51 -27.10 33.00
C GLU A 162 -31.62 -26.81 34.01
N VAL A 163 -32.63 -27.67 34.04
CA VAL A 163 -33.75 -27.59 34.99
C VAL A 163 -33.71 -28.83 35.88
N GLY A 164 -33.53 -28.64 37.19
CA GLY A 164 -33.42 -29.73 38.16
C GLY A 164 -32.20 -30.65 37.91
N GLY A 165 -31.12 -30.08 37.38
CA GLY A 165 -29.91 -30.84 37.02
C GLY A 165 -30.01 -31.70 35.76
N LYS A 166 -31.10 -31.58 34.99
CA LYS A 166 -31.26 -32.21 33.68
C LYS A 166 -31.23 -31.15 32.59
N ALA A 167 -30.48 -31.40 31.52
CA ALA A 167 -30.49 -30.54 30.34
C ALA A 167 -31.90 -30.50 29.75
N THR A 168 -32.40 -29.31 29.45
CA THR A 168 -33.66 -29.18 28.70
C THR A 168 -33.48 -29.78 27.31
N ASN A 169 -34.53 -30.44 26.78
CA ASN A 169 -34.51 -30.99 25.43
C ASN A 169 -34.64 -29.82 24.44
N ILE A 170 -33.51 -29.21 24.09
CA ILE A 170 -33.45 -28.15 23.09
C ILE A 170 -33.23 -28.83 21.73
N ASP A 171 -34.04 -28.47 20.75
CA ASP A 171 -33.84 -28.93 19.38
C ASP A 171 -32.44 -28.53 18.91
N ARG A 172 -31.61 -29.53 18.57
CA ARG A 172 -30.20 -29.35 18.22
C ARG A 172 -30.01 -28.37 17.06
N GLN A 173 -30.98 -28.27 16.14
CA GLN A 173 -30.90 -27.32 15.03
C GLN A 173 -31.08 -25.85 15.45
N VAL A 174 -31.77 -25.58 16.56
CA VAL A 174 -31.97 -24.21 17.09
C VAL A 174 -30.79 -23.77 17.96
N VAL A 175 -30.08 -24.73 18.57
CA VAL A 175 -28.94 -24.49 19.48
C VAL A 175 -27.76 -23.82 18.78
N ASP A 176 -27.49 -24.17 17.52
CA ASP A 176 -26.25 -23.77 16.86
C ASP A 176 -26.25 -22.32 16.32
N ASP A 177 -27.42 -21.70 16.07
CA ASP A 177 -27.46 -20.32 15.54
C ASP A 177 -28.16 -19.30 16.47
N GLU A 178 -29.12 -19.73 17.32
CA GLU A 178 -29.91 -18.79 18.14
C GLU A 178 -29.52 -18.73 19.62
N LEU A 179 -28.84 -19.75 20.15
CA LEU A 179 -28.46 -19.87 21.57
C LEU A 179 -26.95 -19.71 21.79
N GLN A 180 -26.36 -18.80 21.04
CA GLN A 180 -24.95 -18.47 21.15
C GLN A 180 -24.78 -17.04 21.63
N VAL A 181 -23.82 -16.83 22.54
CA VAL A 181 -23.44 -15.48 22.93
C VAL A 181 -22.01 -15.19 22.55
N LYS A 182 -21.83 -14.08 21.85
CA LYS A 182 -20.52 -13.56 21.46
C LYS A 182 -19.95 -12.72 22.58
N VAL A 183 -18.86 -13.18 23.17
CA VAL A 183 -18.07 -12.47 24.18
C VAL A 183 -17.04 -11.58 23.49
N ILE A 184 -17.21 -10.27 23.63
CA ILE A 184 -16.27 -9.24 23.14
C ILE A 184 -15.60 -8.60 24.35
N ARG A 185 -14.26 -8.58 24.36
CA ARG A 185 -13.46 -7.90 25.38
C ARG A 185 -12.71 -6.73 24.75
N PRO A 186 -12.84 -5.51 25.27
CA PRO A 186 -12.05 -4.39 24.83
C PRO A 186 -10.58 -4.64 25.17
N VAL A 187 -9.69 -4.05 24.38
CA VAL A 187 -8.25 -4.17 24.60
C VAL A 187 -7.77 -2.84 25.15
N SER A 188 -6.96 -2.89 26.20
CA SER A 188 -6.36 -1.69 26.80
C SER A 188 -5.56 -0.91 25.76
N GLY A 189 -5.72 0.41 25.73
CA GLY A 189 -4.93 1.28 24.85
C GLY A 189 -3.42 1.11 25.05
N LEU A 190 -3.00 0.84 26.30
CA LEU A 190 -1.59 0.54 26.60
C LEU A 190 -1.11 -0.76 25.93
N THR A 191 -1.96 -1.78 25.84
CA THR A 191 -1.62 -3.02 25.13
C THR A 191 -1.52 -2.77 23.63
N THR A 192 -2.40 -1.96 23.05
CA THR A 192 -2.29 -1.53 21.65
C THR A 192 -0.97 -0.82 21.37
N LEU A 193 -0.55 0.09 22.27
CA LEU A 193 0.73 0.79 22.15
C LEU A 193 1.93 -0.15 22.25
N ILE A 194 1.90 -1.15 23.13
CA ILE A 194 2.97 -2.15 23.24
C ILE A 194 3.05 -3.00 21.97
N VAL A 195 1.91 -3.51 21.48
CA VAL A 195 1.85 -4.30 20.23
C VAL A 195 2.37 -3.46 19.06
N LEU A 196 1.98 -2.20 18.98
CA LEU A 196 2.47 -1.27 17.97
C LEU A 196 3.98 -1.09 18.08
N GLY A 197 4.50 -0.81 19.28
CA GLY A 197 5.93 -0.63 19.53
C GLY A 197 6.76 -1.85 19.16
N LEU A 198 6.34 -3.05 19.59
CA LEU A 198 7.01 -4.31 19.22
C LEU A 198 7.01 -4.53 17.71
N THR A 199 5.87 -4.30 17.06
CA THR A 199 5.76 -4.40 15.59
C THR A 199 6.73 -3.45 14.90
N THR A 200 6.77 -2.19 15.33
CA THR A 200 7.67 -1.17 14.78
C THR A 200 9.14 -1.55 14.98
N ILE A 201 9.52 -2.14 16.11
CA ILE A 201 10.88 -2.65 16.36
C ILE A 201 11.22 -3.79 15.39
N CYS A 202 10.32 -4.76 15.20
CA CYS A 202 10.53 -5.86 14.25
C CYS A 202 10.73 -5.35 12.81
N ILE A 203 9.95 -4.35 12.40
CA ILE A 203 10.15 -3.72 11.09
C ILE A 203 11.45 -2.94 11.03
N GLY A 204 11.80 -2.19 12.08
CA GLY A 204 13.07 -1.50 12.16
C GLY A 204 14.25 -2.46 11.95
N ALA A 205 14.21 -3.64 12.59
CA ALA A 205 15.20 -4.69 12.41
C ALA A 205 15.23 -5.24 10.97
N LEU A 206 14.06 -5.45 10.35
CA LEU A 206 13.97 -5.92 8.96
C LEU A 206 14.48 -4.86 7.97
N VAL A 207 14.16 -3.58 8.20
CA VAL A 207 14.69 -2.46 7.42
C VAL A 207 16.21 -2.35 7.59
N LEU A 208 16.74 -2.53 8.79
CA LEU A 208 18.18 -2.56 9.04
C LEU A 208 18.86 -3.75 8.34
N LEU A 209 18.21 -4.92 8.29
CA LEU A 209 18.70 -6.07 7.55
C LEU A 209 18.74 -5.79 6.04
N ILE A 210 17.66 -5.25 5.48
CA ILE A 210 17.61 -4.84 4.06
C ILE A 210 18.67 -3.76 3.79
N TYR A 211 18.80 -2.78 4.67
CA TYR A 211 19.83 -1.74 4.60
C TYR A 211 21.24 -2.35 4.56
N TRP A 212 21.50 -3.33 5.43
CA TRP A 212 22.78 -4.02 5.47
C TRP A 212 23.05 -4.82 4.20
N LEU A 213 22.06 -5.59 3.72
CA LEU A 213 22.15 -6.35 2.47
C LEU A 213 22.36 -5.44 1.25
N THR A 214 21.64 -4.32 1.18
CA THR A 214 21.79 -3.33 0.11
C THR A 214 23.14 -2.62 0.17
N MET A 215 23.66 -2.35 1.37
CA MET A 215 25.01 -1.81 1.54
C MET A 215 26.08 -2.79 1.07
N GLN A 216 25.90 -4.10 1.30
CA GLN A 216 26.79 -5.13 0.74
C GLN A 216 26.70 -5.18 -0.79
N ALA A 217 25.49 -5.16 -1.35
CA ALA A 217 25.28 -5.13 -2.80
C ALA A 217 25.87 -3.86 -3.45
N LYS A 218 25.81 -2.71 -2.78
CA LYS A 218 26.46 -1.46 -3.19
C LYS A 218 27.99 -1.59 -3.20
N LYS A 219 28.59 -2.50 -2.43
CA LYS A 219 30.05 -2.73 -2.49
C LYS A 219 30.44 -3.61 -3.68
N THR A 220 29.59 -4.54 -4.09
CA THR A 220 29.93 -5.58 -5.08
C THR A 220 29.49 -5.29 -6.51
N ASN A 221 28.42 -4.53 -6.73
CA ASN A 221 27.76 -4.41 -8.05
C ASN A 221 27.67 -2.97 -8.59
N LEU A 222 28.64 -2.10 -8.29
CA LEU A 222 28.56 -0.73 -8.83
C LEU A 222 28.99 -0.70 -10.31
N PRO A 223 28.11 -0.27 -11.24
CA PRO A 223 28.52 0.02 -12.60
C PRO A 223 29.44 1.24 -12.61
N ASN A 224 30.51 1.20 -13.42
CA ASN A 224 31.46 2.32 -13.58
C ASN A 224 30.84 3.59 -14.20
N THR A 225 29.59 3.52 -14.66
CA THR A 225 28.83 4.61 -15.30
C THR A 225 28.18 5.59 -14.32
N PHE A 226 28.20 5.31 -13.02
CA PHE A 226 27.57 6.17 -12.02
C PHE A 226 28.56 7.22 -11.48
N SER A 227 28.19 8.50 -11.49
CA SER A 227 29.08 9.54 -10.98
C SER A 227 29.44 9.32 -9.50
N GLN A 228 30.72 9.49 -9.20
CA GLN A 228 31.29 9.34 -7.87
C GLN A 228 30.69 10.34 -6.85
N ASP A 229 30.31 11.54 -7.29
CA ASP A 229 29.67 12.56 -6.45
C ASP A 229 28.24 12.19 -6.05
N ASN A 230 27.47 11.61 -6.97
CA ASN A 230 26.11 11.11 -6.68
C ASN A 230 26.12 9.89 -5.75
N ARG A 231 27.18 9.07 -5.79
CA ARG A 231 27.30 7.87 -4.94
C ARG A 231 27.33 8.17 -3.44
N ASN A 232 27.91 9.32 -3.07
CA ASN A 232 28.11 9.72 -1.68
C ASN A 232 26.91 10.45 -1.08
N ASN A 233 26.09 11.09 -1.93
CA ASN A 233 24.92 11.86 -1.49
C ASN A 233 23.59 11.08 -1.54
N LEU A 234 23.57 9.91 -2.19
CA LEU A 234 22.37 9.07 -2.24
C LEU A 234 22.15 8.29 -0.93
N ASN A 235 21.02 8.56 -0.28
CA ASN A 235 20.55 7.75 0.83
C ASN A 235 20.24 6.31 0.38
N THR A 236 20.48 5.32 1.23
CA THR A 236 20.26 3.89 0.90
C THR A 236 18.83 3.58 0.47
N PHE A 237 17.84 4.31 1.01
CA PHE A 237 16.45 4.18 0.55
C PHE A 237 16.26 4.65 -0.89
N GLN A 238 16.84 5.79 -1.26
CA GLN A 238 16.80 6.28 -2.64
C GLN A 238 17.48 5.30 -3.59
N TRP A 239 18.57 4.67 -3.15
CA TRP A 239 19.25 3.63 -3.92
C TRP A 239 18.38 2.40 -4.20
N LEU A 240 17.49 2.02 -3.27
CA LEU A 240 16.55 0.90 -3.45
C LEU A 240 15.49 1.19 -4.53
N ILE A 241 14.99 2.42 -4.59
CA ILE A 241 13.93 2.84 -5.52
C ILE A 241 14.47 3.44 -6.83
N LEU A 242 15.79 3.57 -6.96
CA LEU A 242 16.46 4.13 -8.12
C LEU A 242 16.34 3.20 -9.33
N ASP A 243 15.96 3.75 -10.48
CA ASP A 243 16.11 3.08 -11.77
C ASP A 243 17.54 3.29 -12.30
N ARG A 244 18.31 2.21 -12.34
CA ARG A 244 19.72 2.24 -12.75
C ARG A 244 19.90 2.64 -14.22
N LYS A 245 18.92 2.37 -15.09
CA LYS A 245 19.03 2.69 -16.53
C LYS A 245 18.92 4.19 -16.78
N THR A 246 18.15 4.89 -15.95
CA THR A 246 17.77 6.29 -16.18
C THR A 246 18.32 7.24 -15.13
N ASN A 247 18.92 6.70 -14.06
CA ASN A 247 19.39 7.45 -12.91
C ASN A 247 18.30 8.33 -12.25
N THR A 248 17.04 7.91 -12.33
CA THR A 248 15.91 8.63 -11.71
C THR A 248 15.16 7.72 -10.73
N LEU A 249 14.40 8.31 -9.80
CA LEU A 249 13.55 7.51 -8.91
C LEU A 249 12.38 6.89 -9.69
N SER A 250 12.12 5.59 -9.45
CA SER A 250 11.05 4.83 -10.09
C SER A 250 9.81 4.76 -9.21
N LEU A 251 8.68 5.20 -9.76
CA LEU A 251 7.38 5.10 -9.10
C LEU A 251 6.97 3.64 -8.84
N ALA A 252 7.22 2.74 -9.80
CA ALA A 252 6.86 1.34 -9.66
C ALA A 252 7.66 0.64 -8.55
N HIS A 253 8.96 0.95 -8.42
CA HIS A 253 9.77 0.45 -7.30
C HIS A 253 9.28 1.03 -5.96
N ALA A 254 8.99 2.33 -5.91
CA ALA A 254 8.47 2.97 -4.70
C ALA A 254 7.12 2.37 -4.27
N GLN A 255 6.19 2.14 -5.20
CA GLN A 255 4.91 1.50 -4.93
C GLN A 255 5.09 0.08 -4.41
N PHE A 256 5.97 -0.71 -5.02
CA PHE A 256 6.26 -2.07 -4.57
C PHE A 256 6.80 -2.08 -3.13
N VAL A 257 7.80 -1.25 -2.83
CA VAL A 257 8.39 -1.14 -1.49
C VAL A 257 7.35 -0.65 -0.46
N TRP A 258 6.51 0.32 -0.83
CA TRP A 258 5.43 0.84 0.02
C TRP A 258 4.46 -0.27 0.43
N TRP A 259 3.89 -0.99 -0.54
CA TRP A 259 2.97 -2.08 -0.26
C TRP A 259 3.66 -3.22 0.48
N LEU A 260 4.87 -3.63 0.06
CA LEU A 260 5.66 -4.63 0.77
C LEU A 260 5.76 -4.33 2.27
N THR A 261 6.07 -3.07 2.60
CA THR A 261 6.21 -2.60 3.99
C THR A 261 4.89 -2.67 4.74
N ILE A 262 3.79 -2.20 4.15
CA ILE A 262 2.46 -2.20 4.78
C ILE A 262 2.00 -3.63 5.10
N ILE A 263 2.29 -4.59 4.22
CA ILE A 263 1.88 -5.99 4.41
C ILE A 263 2.65 -6.62 5.54
N VAL A 264 3.97 -6.49 5.50
CA VAL A 264 4.84 -7.04 6.52
C VAL A 264 4.47 -6.44 7.87
N PHE A 265 4.18 -5.13 7.90
CA PHE A 265 3.62 -4.49 9.10
C PHE A 265 2.30 -5.08 9.51
N GLY A 266 1.31 -5.14 8.63
CA GLY A 266 -0.02 -5.64 8.98
C GLY A 266 0.01 -7.09 9.46
N TYR A 267 0.80 -7.93 8.81
CA TYR A 267 0.97 -9.34 9.17
C TYR A 267 1.62 -9.50 10.55
N LEU A 268 2.74 -8.82 10.79
CA LEU A 268 3.41 -8.85 12.09
C LEU A 268 2.54 -8.24 13.20
N PHE A 269 1.85 -7.14 12.91
CA PHE A 269 0.95 -6.47 13.85
C PHE A 269 -0.20 -7.39 14.27
N LEU A 270 -0.85 -8.07 13.32
CA LEU A 270 -1.91 -9.02 13.66
C LEU A 270 -1.36 -10.24 14.39
N PHE A 271 -0.21 -10.78 13.98
CA PHE A 271 0.42 -11.91 14.65
C PHE A 271 0.78 -11.59 16.11
N ILE A 272 1.49 -10.50 16.34
CA ILE A 272 1.87 -10.04 17.68
C ILE A 272 0.63 -9.62 18.47
N GLY A 273 -0.30 -8.91 17.84
CA GLY A 273 -1.54 -8.45 18.47
C GLY A 273 -2.42 -9.59 18.94
N ARG A 274 -2.59 -10.64 18.14
CA ARG A 274 -3.35 -11.84 18.52
C ARG A 274 -2.60 -12.68 19.55
N GLY A 275 -1.29 -12.85 19.38
CA GLY A 275 -0.46 -13.52 20.38
C GLY A 275 -0.55 -12.84 21.76
N ALA A 276 -0.45 -11.51 21.79
CA ALA A 276 -0.45 -10.72 23.02
C ALA A 276 -1.84 -10.58 23.67
N THR A 277 -2.92 -10.49 22.88
CA THR A 277 -4.28 -10.24 23.40
C THR A 277 -5.10 -11.52 23.59
N GLN A 278 -4.89 -12.53 22.73
CA GLN A 278 -5.69 -13.75 22.70
C GLN A 278 -4.88 -15.00 23.07
N GLY A 279 -3.55 -14.90 23.17
CA GLY A 279 -2.67 -16.05 23.37
C GLY A 279 -2.57 -16.97 22.14
N MET A 280 -3.10 -16.54 20.99
CA MET A 280 -3.13 -17.33 19.76
C MET A 280 -1.98 -16.90 18.84
N TRP A 281 -0.98 -17.76 18.70
CA TRP A 281 0.19 -17.56 17.84
C TRP A 281 0.02 -18.30 16.51
N GLU A 282 -1.07 -18.00 15.81
CA GLU A 282 -1.39 -18.61 14.52
C GLU A 282 -1.11 -17.63 13.37
N PHE A 283 -0.69 -18.19 12.24
CA PHE A 283 -0.47 -17.40 11.03
C PHE A 283 -1.82 -16.96 10.42
N VAL A 284 -1.92 -15.66 10.14
CA VAL A 284 -3.14 -15.06 9.60
C VAL A 284 -3.25 -15.34 8.10
N PRO A 285 -4.42 -15.74 7.57
CA PRO A 285 -4.59 -15.92 6.13
C PRO A 285 -4.32 -14.63 5.35
N LEU A 286 -3.61 -14.76 4.22
CA LEU A 286 -3.26 -13.64 3.33
C LEU A 286 -4.38 -13.21 2.36
N SER A 287 -5.57 -13.81 2.47
CA SER A 287 -6.67 -13.68 1.49
C SER A 287 -7.16 -12.25 1.27
N GLY A 288 -7.08 -11.37 2.28
CA GLY A 288 -7.49 -9.97 2.16
C GLY A 288 -6.53 -9.09 1.35
N PHE A 289 -5.31 -9.56 1.08
CA PHE A 289 -4.21 -8.73 0.59
C PHE A 289 -3.55 -9.25 -0.71
N SER A 290 -3.76 -10.51 -1.08
CA SER A 290 -3.17 -11.13 -2.28
C SER A 290 -3.37 -10.29 -3.56
N TYR A 291 -4.55 -9.69 -3.74
CA TYR A 291 -4.85 -8.89 -4.91
C TYR A 291 -4.06 -7.58 -5.00
N THR A 292 -3.87 -6.86 -3.89
CA THR A 292 -3.10 -5.61 -3.89
C THR A 292 -1.61 -5.84 -4.11
N PHE A 293 -1.08 -6.94 -3.58
CA PHE A 293 0.26 -7.40 -3.91
C PHE A 293 0.41 -7.69 -5.38
N LEU A 294 -0.52 -8.50 -5.91
CA LEU A 294 -0.48 -8.99 -7.28
C LEU A 294 -0.55 -7.82 -8.23
N ILE A 295 -1.43 -6.84 -8.01
CA ILE A 295 -1.49 -5.64 -8.84
C ILE A 295 -0.18 -4.84 -8.76
N SER A 296 0.42 -4.67 -7.57
CA SER A 296 1.69 -3.93 -7.45
C SER A 296 2.86 -4.65 -8.12
N LEU A 297 2.94 -5.98 -7.97
CA LEU A 297 3.94 -6.82 -8.60
C LEU A 297 3.75 -6.85 -10.12
N ALA A 298 2.52 -7.03 -10.59
CA ALA A 298 2.16 -6.98 -12.01
C ALA A 298 2.51 -5.61 -12.59
N THR A 299 2.18 -4.52 -11.90
CA THR A 299 2.55 -3.16 -12.34
C THR A 299 4.06 -3.01 -12.46
N LEU A 300 4.83 -3.54 -11.52
CA LEU A 300 6.29 -3.48 -11.57
C LEU A 300 6.85 -4.25 -12.77
N VAL A 301 6.46 -5.52 -12.92
CA VAL A 301 6.94 -6.40 -14.00
C VAL A 301 6.52 -5.86 -15.36
N THR A 302 5.26 -5.46 -15.51
CA THR A 302 4.77 -4.87 -16.76
C THR A 302 5.45 -3.55 -17.05
N ALA A 303 5.68 -2.69 -16.06
CA ALA A 303 6.41 -1.43 -16.27
C ALA A 303 7.85 -1.67 -16.71
N GLN A 304 8.52 -2.71 -16.21
CA GLN A 304 9.86 -3.10 -16.67
C GLN A 304 9.81 -3.60 -18.11
N ALA A 305 8.93 -4.55 -18.43
CA ALA A 305 8.73 -5.07 -19.79
C ALA A 305 8.36 -3.98 -20.81
N THR A 306 7.45 -3.05 -20.45
CA THR A 306 7.12 -1.91 -21.31
C THR A 306 8.32 -0.99 -21.54
N SER A 307 9.22 -0.83 -20.56
CA SER A 307 10.44 -0.02 -20.76
C SER A 307 11.42 -0.67 -21.73
N GLU A 308 11.44 -2.00 -21.79
CA GLU A 308 12.30 -2.74 -22.72
C GLU A 308 11.76 -2.68 -24.14
N ILE A 309 10.44 -2.72 -24.32
CA ILE A 309 9.80 -2.68 -25.64
C ILE A 309 9.70 -1.25 -26.19
N ARG A 310 9.35 -0.27 -25.35
CA ARG A 310 9.07 1.11 -25.78
C ARG A 310 10.19 2.11 -25.48
N GLY A 311 11.25 1.68 -24.80
CA GLY A 311 12.38 2.50 -24.39
C GLY A 311 12.26 3.09 -22.98
N SER A 312 13.38 3.59 -22.46
CA SER A 312 13.48 4.02 -21.06
C SER A 312 12.83 5.37 -20.80
N LYS A 313 12.53 5.64 -19.52
CA LYS A 313 12.23 6.99 -19.04
C LYS A 313 13.42 7.90 -19.41
N GLY A 314 13.17 9.13 -19.86
CA GLY A 314 14.27 10.07 -20.11
C GLY A 314 15.07 10.31 -18.84
N SER A 315 16.39 10.49 -18.96
CA SER A 315 17.29 10.57 -17.80
C SER A 315 17.02 11.80 -16.92
N GLY A 316 16.35 12.83 -17.44
CA GLY A 316 15.96 13.99 -16.65
C GLY A 316 17.17 14.78 -16.14
N GLU A 317 17.10 15.26 -14.91
CA GLU A 317 18.24 15.86 -14.22
C GLU A 317 19.24 14.78 -13.77
N VAL A 318 20.52 15.14 -13.73
CA VAL A 318 21.61 14.22 -13.34
C VAL A 318 21.45 13.70 -11.90
N HIS A 319 20.77 14.47 -11.05
CA HIS A 319 20.59 14.15 -9.65
C HIS A 319 19.17 13.61 -9.43
N PRO A 320 19.01 12.37 -8.93
CA PRO A 320 17.69 11.82 -8.67
C PRO A 320 16.97 12.63 -7.59
N ALA A 321 15.73 13.03 -7.88
CA ALA A 321 14.92 13.85 -7.01
C ALA A 321 13.58 13.17 -6.70
N TRP A 322 12.97 13.50 -5.55
CA TRP A 322 11.63 12.98 -5.20
C TRP A 322 10.56 13.41 -6.19
N SER A 323 10.75 14.54 -6.89
CA SER A 323 9.92 14.96 -8.01
C SER A 323 9.90 13.93 -9.14
N ASP A 324 10.93 13.11 -9.31
CA ASP A 324 11.00 12.10 -10.37
C ASP A 324 9.92 11.02 -10.27
N LEU A 325 9.32 10.84 -9.09
CA LEU A 325 8.17 9.96 -8.91
C LEU A 325 6.96 10.44 -9.70
N VAL A 326 6.79 11.75 -9.83
CA VAL A 326 5.65 12.39 -10.52
C VAL A 326 6.04 13.07 -11.83
N VAL A 327 7.33 13.34 -12.04
CA VAL A 327 7.88 13.99 -13.23
C VAL A 327 8.51 12.95 -14.16
N HIS A 328 8.34 13.16 -15.46
CA HIS A 328 8.95 12.39 -16.53
C HIS A 328 9.71 13.31 -17.47
N GLY A 329 11.04 13.16 -17.57
CA GLY A 329 11.87 14.00 -18.44
C GLY A 329 11.70 15.50 -18.16
N GLY A 330 11.48 15.90 -16.91
CA GLY A 330 11.27 17.30 -16.53
C GLY A 330 9.82 17.81 -16.63
N VAL A 331 8.88 17.02 -17.16
CA VAL A 331 7.45 17.38 -17.29
C VAL A 331 6.60 16.61 -16.27
N LEU A 332 5.61 17.29 -15.66
CA LEU A 332 4.69 16.65 -14.72
C LEU A 332 3.79 15.63 -15.42
N ALA A 333 3.78 14.40 -14.92
CA ALA A 333 2.96 13.31 -15.44
C ALA A 333 1.75 13.09 -14.54
N LEU A 334 0.57 13.56 -14.97
CA LEU A 334 -0.64 13.59 -14.14
C LEU A 334 -1.07 12.20 -13.64
N GLU A 335 -0.95 11.17 -14.47
CA GLU A 335 -1.29 9.80 -14.11
C GLU A 335 -0.36 9.23 -13.02
N ARG A 336 0.90 9.69 -12.96
CA ARG A 336 1.81 9.35 -11.87
C ARG A 336 1.43 10.04 -10.57
N VAL A 337 1.02 11.31 -10.65
CA VAL A 337 0.48 12.05 -9.49
C VAL A 337 -0.73 11.31 -8.93
N GLN A 338 -1.67 10.93 -9.78
CA GLN A 338 -2.86 10.16 -9.40
C GLN A 338 -2.46 8.86 -8.70
N GLN A 339 -1.52 8.09 -9.27
CA GLN A 339 -1.05 6.83 -8.69
C GLN A 339 -0.36 7.02 -7.33
N VAL A 340 0.45 8.07 -7.15
CA VAL A 340 1.06 8.40 -5.85
C VAL A 340 -0.01 8.72 -4.81
N VAL A 341 -0.95 9.62 -5.16
CA VAL A 341 -2.01 10.06 -4.24
C VAL A 341 -2.87 8.88 -3.78
N TRP A 342 -3.33 8.03 -4.70
CA TRP A 342 -4.16 6.88 -4.34
C TRP A 342 -3.41 5.84 -3.51
N ASN A 343 -2.13 5.56 -3.82
CA ASN A 343 -1.33 4.63 -3.01
C ASN A 343 -1.17 5.10 -1.56
N ILE A 344 -1.02 6.43 -1.34
CA ILE A 344 -0.93 7.00 0.00
C ILE A 344 -2.28 6.89 0.72
N ILE A 345 -3.37 7.32 0.09
CA ILE A 345 -4.71 7.31 0.69
C ILE A 345 -5.11 5.87 1.09
N ILE A 346 -4.98 4.92 0.17
CA ILE A 346 -5.37 3.53 0.43
C ILE A 346 -4.41 2.89 1.45
N GLY A 347 -3.12 3.18 1.39
CA GLY A 347 -2.15 2.69 2.37
C GLY A 347 -2.46 3.17 3.80
N ILE A 348 -2.78 4.45 3.97
CA ILE A 348 -3.18 5.02 5.27
C ILE A 348 -4.50 4.39 5.74
N ALA A 349 -5.51 4.35 4.87
CA ALA A 349 -6.81 3.75 5.21
C ALA A 349 -6.66 2.29 5.67
N PHE A 350 -5.80 1.52 5.00
CA PHE A 350 -5.50 0.13 5.38
C PHE A 350 -4.90 0.04 6.78
N ILE A 351 -3.88 0.86 7.09
CA ILE A 351 -3.25 0.89 8.41
C ILE A 351 -4.29 1.26 9.49
N VAL A 352 -5.14 2.27 9.23
CA VAL A 352 -6.19 2.68 10.17
C VAL A 352 -7.18 1.55 10.43
N ILE A 353 -7.69 0.90 9.38
CA ILE A 353 -8.62 -0.24 9.52
C ILE A 353 -7.96 -1.35 10.33
N LEU A 354 -6.69 -1.65 10.05
CA LEU A 354 -5.93 -2.68 10.75
C LEU A 354 -5.76 -2.34 12.24
N LEU A 355 -5.41 -1.10 12.58
CA LEU A 355 -5.28 -0.64 13.96
C LEU A 355 -6.61 -0.67 14.73
N VAL A 356 -7.73 -0.40 14.07
CA VAL A 356 -9.06 -0.41 14.70
C VAL A 356 -9.62 -1.83 14.85
N THR A 357 -9.34 -2.73 13.89
CA THR A 357 -10.00 -4.04 13.79
C THR A 357 -9.16 -5.22 14.29
N TYR A 358 -7.87 -5.05 14.60
CA TYR A 358 -6.96 -6.17 14.91
C TYR A 358 -7.43 -7.10 16.03
N THR A 359 -8.22 -6.59 16.96
CA THR A 359 -8.69 -7.36 18.11
C THR A 359 -9.75 -8.39 17.72
N THR A 360 -10.51 -8.12 16.65
CA THR A 360 -11.57 -8.98 16.10
C THR A 360 -11.19 -9.64 14.78
N ALA A 361 -10.18 -9.11 14.09
CA ALA A 361 -9.81 -9.55 12.75
C ALA A 361 -9.19 -10.95 12.77
N LEU A 362 -9.84 -11.89 12.08
CA LEU A 362 -9.31 -13.24 11.85
C LEU A 362 -8.43 -13.33 10.60
N SER A 363 -8.55 -12.34 9.71
CA SER A 363 -7.80 -12.18 8.48
C SER A 363 -7.32 -10.73 8.36
N LEU A 364 -6.40 -10.47 7.44
CA LEU A 364 -6.09 -9.09 7.05
C LEU A 364 -7.36 -8.37 6.52
N PRO A 365 -7.45 -7.05 6.68
CA PRO A 365 -8.56 -6.27 6.12
C PRO A 365 -8.73 -6.54 4.64
N THR A 366 -9.94 -6.87 4.21
CA THR A 366 -10.27 -6.98 2.79
C THR A 366 -10.45 -5.59 2.22
N ILE A 367 -9.75 -5.30 1.13
CA ILE A 367 -9.92 -4.05 0.40
C ILE A 367 -11.18 -4.17 -0.47
N PRO A 368 -12.14 -3.23 -0.37
CA PRO A 368 -13.34 -3.21 -1.21
C PRO A 368 -13.01 -3.39 -2.70
N ALA A 369 -13.84 -4.15 -3.40
CA ALA A 369 -13.62 -4.49 -4.81
C ALA A 369 -13.55 -3.23 -5.69
N GLU A 370 -14.29 -2.18 -5.31
CA GLU A 370 -14.32 -0.88 -5.98
C GLU A 370 -12.97 -0.16 -5.87
N LEU A 371 -12.34 -0.19 -4.69
CA LEU A 371 -11.01 0.38 -4.48
C LEU A 371 -9.93 -0.43 -5.19
N LEU A 372 -10.08 -1.76 -5.20
CA LEU A 372 -9.19 -2.65 -5.94
C LEU A 372 -9.29 -2.40 -7.45
N ALA A 373 -10.52 -2.24 -7.97
CA ALA A 373 -10.77 -1.89 -9.36
C ALA A 373 -10.20 -0.51 -9.69
N LEU A 374 -10.38 0.48 -8.82
CA LEU A 374 -9.80 1.82 -9.01
C LEU A 374 -8.27 1.79 -9.05
N MET A 375 -7.64 0.99 -8.19
CA MET A 375 -6.20 0.78 -8.20
C MET A 375 -5.74 0.05 -9.48
N GLY A 376 -6.50 -0.96 -9.93
CA GLY A 376 -6.27 -1.64 -11.19
C GLY A 376 -6.38 -0.71 -12.40
N ILE A 377 -7.39 0.16 -12.44
CA ILE A 377 -7.56 1.20 -13.47
C ILE A 377 -6.42 2.20 -13.41
N SER A 378 -5.99 2.63 -12.22
CA SER A 378 -4.84 3.54 -12.07
C SER A 378 -3.54 2.90 -12.56
N ALA A 379 -3.31 1.62 -12.23
CA ALA A 379 -2.15 0.87 -12.71
C ALA A 379 -2.19 0.65 -14.23
N GLY A 380 -3.36 0.28 -14.75
CA GLY A 380 -3.62 0.13 -16.18
C GLY A 380 -3.45 1.45 -16.94
N GLY A 381 -3.92 2.56 -16.37
CA GLY A 381 -3.73 3.91 -16.92
C GLY A 381 -2.26 4.33 -16.92
N TYR A 382 -1.50 4.00 -15.87
CA TYR A 382 -0.06 4.23 -15.84
C TYR A 382 0.68 3.40 -16.90
N ILE A 383 0.39 2.11 -17.02
CA ILE A 383 0.99 1.21 -18.02
C ILE A 383 0.58 1.66 -19.42
N GLY A 384 -0.70 1.96 -19.65
CA GLY A 384 -1.23 2.44 -20.92
C GLY A 384 -0.62 3.78 -21.31
N GLY A 385 -0.53 4.72 -20.38
CA GLY A 385 0.17 5.99 -20.57
C GLY A 385 1.63 5.78 -20.92
N LYS A 386 2.31 4.83 -20.27
CA LYS A 386 3.69 4.46 -20.61
C LYS A 386 3.82 3.79 -21.98
N ALA A 387 2.84 2.97 -22.39
CA ALA A 387 2.83 2.27 -23.66
C ALA A 387 2.57 3.20 -24.86
N VAL A 388 1.85 4.30 -24.65
CA VAL A 388 1.55 5.31 -25.68
C VAL A 388 2.63 6.40 -25.74
N ARG A 389 3.41 6.59 -24.68
CA ARG A 389 4.49 7.59 -24.63
C ARG A 389 5.74 7.14 -25.38
N LYS A 390 6.45 8.13 -25.90
CA LYS A 390 7.77 7.94 -26.49
C LYS A 390 8.83 7.80 -25.40
N ALA A 391 9.85 7.02 -25.70
CA ALA A 391 11.06 6.96 -24.90
C ALA A 391 11.65 8.37 -24.72
N GLY A 392 12.11 8.68 -23.52
CA GLY A 392 12.74 9.96 -23.26
C GLY A 392 14.23 9.93 -23.61
N ALA A 393 14.77 11.08 -24.00
CA ALA A 393 16.20 11.24 -24.28
C ALA A 393 17.06 10.75 -23.10
N ASN A 394 18.18 10.11 -23.42
CA ASN A 394 19.19 9.69 -22.45
C ASN A 394 20.58 9.98 -23.01
N ILE A 395 21.41 10.69 -22.25
CA ILE A 395 22.80 11.00 -22.62
C ILE A 395 23.72 9.99 -21.93
N ASN A 396 24.40 9.17 -22.74
CA ASN A 396 25.33 8.16 -22.22
C ASN A 396 26.76 8.68 -22.18
N GLN A 397 27.13 9.54 -23.13
CA GLN A 397 28.50 10.01 -23.30
C GLN A 397 28.52 11.36 -24.01
N VAL A 398 29.46 12.21 -23.61
CA VAL A 398 29.81 13.43 -24.32
C VAL A 398 31.32 13.43 -24.52
N VAL A 399 31.77 13.68 -25.75
CA VAL A 399 33.19 13.74 -26.12
C VAL A 399 33.46 15.04 -26.86
N LEU A 400 34.46 15.78 -26.40
CA LEU A 400 35.01 16.92 -27.12
C LEU A 400 36.14 16.42 -28.03
N TYR A 401 36.00 16.60 -29.35
CA TYR A 401 37.03 16.15 -30.29
C TYR A 401 38.00 17.29 -30.60
N VAL A 402 39.27 17.07 -30.28
CA VAL A 402 40.38 18.00 -30.54
C VAL A 402 41.30 17.31 -31.56
N PRO A 403 41.35 17.78 -32.82
CA PRO A 403 42.37 17.32 -33.77
C PRO A 403 43.76 17.68 -33.21
N SER A 404 44.75 16.82 -33.44
CA SER A 404 46.02 16.73 -32.70
C SER A 404 46.83 18.03 -32.47
N GLU A 405 46.52 19.18 -33.09
CA GLU A 405 47.18 20.48 -32.84
C GLU A 405 46.25 21.73 -33.01
N GLU A 406 44.92 21.58 -33.05
CA GLU A 406 43.98 22.71 -33.27
C GLU A 406 42.87 22.82 -32.21
N SER A 407 42.16 23.96 -32.16
CA SER A 407 40.94 24.13 -31.36
C SER A 407 39.89 23.07 -31.69
N PRO A 408 39.06 22.60 -30.72
CA PRO A 408 38.09 21.54 -30.98
C PRO A 408 37.11 21.91 -32.10
N ASP A 409 36.99 21.01 -33.06
CA ASP A 409 36.13 21.22 -34.23
C ASP A 409 34.66 20.97 -33.91
N TYR A 410 34.40 19.98 -33.05
CA TYR A 410 33.04 19.54 -32.72
C TYR A 410 32.96 18.84 -31.37
N ILE A 411 31.75 18.86 -30.81
CA ILE A 411 31.36 18.03 -29.68
C ILE A 411 30.46 16.89 -30.16
N THR A 412 30.72 15.67 -29.70
CA THR A 412 29.91 14.48 -29.99
C THR A 412 29.13 14.10 -28.74
N ILE A 413 27.80 14.05 -28.84
CA ILE A 413 26.92 13.58 -27.78
C ILE A 413 26.35 12.24 -28.20
N ALA A 414 26.64 11.19 -27.45
CA ALA A 414 26.11 9.85 -27.67
C ALA A 414 25.10 9.47 -26.59
N GLY A 415 24.05 8.76 -27.01
CA GLY A 415 22.94 8.41 -26.13
C GLY A 415 21.87 7.60 -26.85
N ALA A 416 20.68 7.60 -26.27
CA ALA A 416 19.51 6.89 -26.78
C ALA A 416 18.28 7.82 -26.82
N ASN A 417 17.32 7.50 -27.68
CA ASN A 417 16.02 8.18 -27.77
C ASN A 417 16.06 9.70 -27.98
N PHE A 418 17.06 10.21 -28.71
CA PHE A 418 17.00 11.56 -29.26
C PHE A 418 15.90 11.55 -30.33
N SER A 419 14.82 12.30 -30.14
CA SER A 419 13.65 12.23 -31.03
C SER A 419 13.70 13.33 -32.08
N LEU A 420 13.60 12.97 -33.37
CA LEU A 420 13.08 13.88 -34.40
C LEU A 420 11.58 14.02 -34.20
N GLY A 421 11.07 15.23 -34.45
CA GLY A 421 9.67 15.62 -34.33
C GLY A 421 8.60 14.55 -34.60
N GLY A 422 7.48 14.74 -33.91
CA GLY A 422 6.37 13.79 -33.86
C GLY A 422 5.90 13.27 -35.21
N LYS A 423 5.91 11.94 -35.39
CA LYS A 423 4.87 11.27 -36.18
C LYS A 423 3.52 11.57 -35.51
N ILE A 424 2.65 12.24 -36.23
CA ILE A 424 1.26 12.46 -35.82
C ILE A 424 0.43 11.49 -36.66
N LEU A 425 -0.48 10.77 -36.01
CA LEU A 425 -1.47 10.00 -36.74
C LEU A 425 -2.44 11.00 -37.37
N ASN A 426 -2.66 10.91 -38.68
CA ASN A 426 -3.71 11.70 -39.31
C ASN A 426 -5.09 11.25 -38.77
N SER A 427 -6.16 11.95 -39.14
CA SER A 427 -7.54 11.60 -38.80
C SER A 427 -7.96 10.19 -39.26
N GLU A 428 -7.17 9.55 -40.12
CA GLU A 428 -7.38 8.20 -40.67
C GLU A 428 -6.52 7.14 -39.97
N GLY A 429 -5.77 7.50 -38.92
CA GLY A 429 -4.92 6.58 -38.17
C GLY A 429 -3.64 6.15 -38.89
N GLN A 430 -3.29 6.80 -40.00
CA GLN A 430 -2.03 6.56 -40.71
C GLN A 430 -0.92 7.44 -40.15
N GLU A 431 0.28 6.86 -39.98
CA GLU A 431 1.48 7.58 -39.59
C GLU A 431 1.91 8.53 -40.70
N VAL A 432 1.65 9.83 -40.54
CA VAL A 432 2.19 10.85 -41.43
C VAL A 432 3.38 11.49 -40.73
N ILE A 433 4.54 11.47 -41.38
CA ILE A 433 5.68 12.30 -40.96
C ILE A 433 5.20 13.74 -41.14
N ASN A 434 4.97 14.46 -40.05
CA ASN A 434 4.51 15.83 -40.14
C ASN A 434 5.64 16.71 -40.68
N THR A 435 5.68 16.87 -42.00
CA THR A 435 6.63 17.72 -42.72
C THR A 435 6.40 19.22 -42.46
N GLN A 436 5.29 19.61 -41.83
CA GLN A 436 5.06 20.97 -41.34
C GLN A 436 5.67 21.23 -39.96
N ILE A 437 6.14 20.20 -39.26
CA ILE A 437 7.00 20.35 -38.08
C ILE A 437 8.46 20.18 -38.54
N LYS A 438 8.93 21.08 -39.40
CA LYS A 438 10.36 21.19 -39.69
C LYS A 438 11.15 21.65 -38.45
N ASP A 439 10.46 22.30 -37.51
CA ASP A 439 11.06 23.02 -36.37
C ASP A 439 11.00 22.28 -35.02
N ALA A 440 10.31 21.14 -34.88
CA ALA A 440 10.44 20.34 -33.67
C ALA A 440 11.71 19.47 -33.76
N GLY A 441 12.82 20.17 -33.63
CA GLY A 441 14.15 19.63 -33.53
C GLY A 441 14.51 19.25 -32.10
N VAL A 442 15.61 18.51 -31.99
CA VAL A 442 16.35 18.43 -30.74
C VAL A 442 16.99 19.80 -30.50
N ILE A 443 16.82 20.33 -29.29
CA ILE A 443 17.52 21.53 -28.83
C ILE A 443 18.64 21.07 -27.90
N VAL A 444 19.86 21.57 -28.13
CA VAL A 444 20.98 21.32 -27.23
C VAL A 444 21.37 22.63 -26.55
N GLN A 445 21.23 22.67 -25.23
CA GLN A 445 21.63 23.80 -24.40
C GLN A 445 22.97 23.50 -23.75
N LEU A 446 23.93 24.39 -23.93
CA LEU A 446 25.27 24.35 -23.33
C LEU A 446 25.37 25.50 -22.33
N VAL A 447 25.70 25.22 -21.07
CA VAL A 447 25.76 26.23 -19.99
C VAL A 447 26.99 25.98 -19.12
N TYR A 448 27.66 27.03 -18.67
CA TYR A 448 28.74 26.89 -17.68
C TYR A 448 28.18 26.71 -16.27
N LEU A 449 28.89 25.93 -15.48
CA LEU A 449 28.62 25.71 -14.07
C LEU A 449 29.64 26.48 -13.23
N ASP A 450 29.18 27.11 -12.15
CA ASP A 450 30.09 27.70 -11.16
C ASP A 450 30.92 26.60 -10.48
N SER A 451 32.24 26.81 -10.42
CA SER A 451 33.21 25.82 -9.94
C SER A 451 33.01 25.40 -8.48
N LYS A 452 32.39 26.26 -7.66
CA LYS A 452 32.19 26.02 -6.22
C LYS A 452 30.79 25.49 -5.93
N THR A 453 29.78 26.09 -6.55
CA THR A 453 28.36 25.84 -6.24
C THR A 453 27.70 24.84 -7.18
N ARG A 454 28.31 24.59 -8.35
CA ARG A 454 27.72 23.81 -9.46
C ARG A 454 26.39 24.40 -9.96
N GLU A 455 26.10 25.66 -9.67
CA GLU A 455 24.92 26.35 -10.19
C GLU A 455 25.17 26.84 -11.62
N GLU A 456 24.10 26.88 -12.43
CA GLU A 456 24.16 27.39 -13.80
C GLU A 456 24.48 28.89 -13.81
N ILE A 457 25.35 29.29 -14.73
CA ILE A 457 25.69 30.68 -14.99
C ILE A 457 24.84 31.17 -16.19
N PRO A 458 23.68 31.84 -15.98
CA PRO A 458 22.66 31.95 -17.02
C PRO A 458 23.08 32.74 -18.27
N ASN A 459 24.02 33.68 -18.12
CA ASN A 459 24.57 34.48 -19.22
C ASN A 459 25.55 33.70 -20.12
N THR A 460 25.79 32.41 -19.84
CA THR A 460 26.66 31.53 -20.64
C THR A 460 25.87 30.52 -21.47
N LEU A 461 24.54 30.56 -21.40
CA LEU A 461 23.65 29.68 -22.12
C LEU A 461 23.80 29.87 -23.64
N VAL A 462 24.22 28.82 -24.31
CA VAL A 462 24.24 28.70 -25.78
C VAL A 462 23.20 27.65 -26.17
N GLU A 463 22.25 28.05 -27.01
CA GLU A 463 21.23 27.16 -27.54
C GLU A 463 21.56 26.79 -28.99
N VAL A 464 21.80 25.51 -29.23
CA VAL A 464 22.06 24.94 -30.55
C VAL A 464 20.78 24.31 -31.07
N LYS A 465 20.27 24.85 -32.17
CA LYS A 465 19.08 24.34 -32.84
C LYS A 465 19.45 23.27 -33.85
N LYS A 466 18.47 22.46 -34.23
CA LYS A 466 18.62 21.31 -35.13
C LYS A 466 19.40 21.60 -36.43
N ASP A 467 19.24 22.78 -37.03
CA ASP A 467 19.91 23.12 -38.30
C ASP A 467 21.44 23.16 -38.17
N ASP A 468 21.94 23.37 -36.95
CA ASP A 468 23.36 23.38 -36.62
C ASP A 468 23.85 22.01 -36.09
N ILE A 469 22.99 20.98 -36.06
CA ILE A 469 23.34 19.65 -35.52
C ILE A 469 23.51 18.64 -36.65
N ILE A 470 24.70 18.06 -36.75
CA ILE A 470 25.00 16.99 -37.70
C ILE A 470 24.66 15.65 -37.04
N THR A 471 23.68 14.94 -37.58
CA THR A 471 23.34 13.59 -37.10
C THR A 471 24.20 12.54 -37.78
N MET A 472 24.82 11.64 -37.00
CA MET A 472 25.44 10.45 -37.56
C MET A 472 24.37 9.42 -37.96
N LYS A 473 24.69 8.52 -38.90
CA LYS A 473 23.74 7.55 -39.49
C LYS A 473 22.81 6.92 -38.44
N THR A 474 21.52 6.87 -38.76
CA THR A 474 20.51 6.12 -38.02
C THR A 474 20.96 4.69 -37.79
N ASP A 475 20.75 4.19 -36.58
CA ASP A 475 21.05 2.81 -36.24
C ASP A 475 20.11 1.88 -37.02
N PRO A 476 20.61 0.97 -37.87
CA PRO A 476 19.76 0.04 -38.62
C PRO A 476 18.94 -0.87 -37.68
N ASP A 477 19.41 -1.11 -36.45
CA ASP A 477 18.75 -1.97 -35.47
C ASP A 477 17.71 -1.23 -34.62
N ALA A 478 17.64 0.11 -34.72
CA ALA A 478 16.69 0.95 -33.99
C ALA A 478 16.07 2.05 -34.90
N PRO A 479 15.26 1.68 -35.92
CA PRO A 479 14.72 2.61 -36.92
C PRO A 479 13.75 3.66 -36.36
N MET A 480 13.36 3.54 -35.09
CA MET A 480 12.51 4.51 -34.38
C MET A 480 13.31 5.59 -33.63
N GLU A 481 14.64 5.45 -33.53
CA GLU A 481 15.54 6.46 -32.96
C GLU A 481 16.07 7.38 -34.09
N PHE A 482 16.13 8.70 -33.84
CA PHE A 482 16.66 9.65 -34.82
C PHE A 482 18.15 9.42 -35.09
N CYS A 483 18.92 9.27 -34.02
CA CYS A 483 20.34 8.96 -34.05
C CYS A 483 20.78 8.62 -32.62
N ARG A 484 21.81 7.78 -32.49
CA ARG A 484 22.50 7.54 -31.21
C ARG A 484 23.63 8.52 -30.94
N ARG A 485 24.04 9.30 -31.96
CA ARG A 485 25.14 10.25 -31.90
C ARG A 485 24.81 11.54 -32.63
N LEU A 486 24.90 12.65 -31.90
CA LEU A 486 24.80 14.01 -32.39
C LEU A 486 26.20 14.60 -32.45
N LYS A 487 26.53 15.28 -33.55
CA LYS A 487 27.78 16.03 -33.72
C LYS A 487 27.42 17.49 -33.86
N ILE A 488 27.93 18.33 -32.96
CA ILE A 488 27.70 19.77 -33.00
C ILE A 488 29.02 20.44 -33.41
N PRO A 489 29.09 21.05 -34.60
CA PRO A 489 30.25 21.85 -34.98
C PRO A 489 30.36 23.05 -34.03
N LEU A 490 31.54 23.25 -33.47
CA LEU A 490 31.79 24.38 -32.56
C LEU A 490 32.28 25.61 -33.34
N LYS A 491 32.95 25.38 -34.47
CA LYS A 491 33.35 26.42 -35.43
C LYS A 491 32.10 26.94 -36.17
N ASN A 492 31.85 28.24 -36.09
CA ASN A 492 30.73 28.96 -36.73
C ASN A 492 29.33 28.79 -36.11
N LEU A 493 29.22 28.43 -34.82
CA LEU A 493 27.94 28.53 -34.12
C LEU A 493 27.44 29.98 -34.13
N ASN A 494 26.28 30.21 -34.73
CA ASN A 494 25.68 31.53 -34.78
C ASN A 494 25.29 31.99 -33.37
N GLY A 495 25.74 33.18 -32.97
CA GLY A 495 25.36 33.78 -31.67
C GLY A 495 26.29 33.45 -30.50
N LEU A 496 27.53 33.01 -30.75
CA LEU A 496 28.53 32.87 -29.67
C LEU A 496 28.88 34.24 -29.05
N PRO A 497 28.98 34.35 -27.71
CA PRO A 497 29.07 35.63 -27.02
C PRO A 497 30.43 36.34 -27.15
N THR A 498 31.53 35.63 -27.48
CA THR A 498 32.89 36.20 -27.57
C THR A 498 33.80 35.41 -28.52
N GLU A 499 34.81 36.05 -29.13
CA GLU A 499 35.83 35.36 -29.95
C GLU A 499 36.62 34.27 -29.20
N ASP A 500 36.73 34.40 -27.87
CA ASP A 500 37.44 33.45 -26.99
C ASP A 500 36.51 32.40 -26.34
N TRP A 501 35.24 32.32 -26.79
CA TRP A 501 34.27 31.41 -26.16
C TRP A 501 34.71 29.94 -26.25
N LEU A 502 35.31 29.53 -27.37
CA LEU A 502 35.70 28.14 -27.58
C LEU A 502 36.81 27.71 -26.63
N ALA A 503 37.85 28.53 -26.43
CA ALA A 503 38.93 28.22 -25.51
C ALA A 503 38.42 28.16 -24.06
N LYS A 504 37.52 29.07 -23.67
CA LYS A 504 36.85 29.03 -22.36
C LYS A 504 35.97 27.80 -22.20
N PHE A 505 35.18 27.46 -23.21
CA PHE A 505 34.35 26.26 -23.21
C PHE A 505 35.20 25.01 -23.03
N THR A 506 36.32 24.87 -23.77
CA THR A 506 37.26 23.75 -23.60
C THR A 506 37.82 23.69 -22.20
N ALA A 507 38.30 24.80 -21.65
CA ALA A 507 38.83 24.84 -20.29
C ALA A 507 37.77 24.43 -19.25
N HIS A 508 36.54 24.94 -19.36
CA HIS A 508 35.44 24.53 -18.49
C HIS A 508 35.03 23.07 -18.72
N PHE A 509 35.04 22.58 -19.96
CA PHE A 509 34.71 21.19 -20.29
C PHE A 509 35.71 20.22 -19.66
N ASP A 510 37.02 20.51 -19.76
CA ASP A 510 38.10 19.75 -19.15
C ASP A 510 38.00 19.74 -17.62
N ASN A 511 37.62 20.88 -17.04
CA ASN A 511 37.33 21.01 -15.60
C ASN A 511 35.98 20.42 -15.19
N ARG A 512 35.17 19.92 -16.13
CA ARG A 512 33.80 19.39 -15.91
C ARG A 512 32.84 20.42 -15.30
N GLU A 513 32.98 21.66 -15.72
CA GLU A 513 32.18 22.83 -15.33
C GLU A 513 31.19 23.21 -16.44
N VAL A 514 30.70 22.21 -17.18
CA VAL A 514 29.75 22.42 -18.28
C VAL A 514 28.54 21.53 -18.08
N LYS A 515 27.35 22.11 -18.23
CA LYS A 515 26.07 21.43 -18.31
C LYS A 515 25.58 21.42 -19.74
N ILE A 516 25.23 20.23 -20.22
CA ILE A 516 24.67 19.99 -21.55
C ILE A 516 23.28 19.40 -21.35
N THR A 517 22.27 20.10 -21.85
CA THR A 517 20.88 19.65 -21.79
C THR A 517 20.36 19.39 -23.19
N ILE A 518 19.91 18.17 -23.45
CA ILE A 518 19.17 17.81 -24.65
C ILE A 518 17.69 17.91 -24.34
N ILE A 519 16.95 18.67 -25.15
CA ILE A 519 15.50 18.80 -25.07
C ILE A 519 14.90 18.27 -26.36
N ASN A 520 14.08 17.22 -26.24
CA ASN A 520 13.33 16.67 -27.35
C ASN A 520 12.12 17.56 -27.69
N ALA A 521 11.57 17.36 -28.89
CA ALA A 521 10.34 18.00 -29.39
C ALA A 521 9.12 17.91 -28.46
N ASP A 522 9.05 16.87 -27.64
CA ASP A 522 7.98 16.63 -26.66
C ASP A 522 8.24 17.28 -25.29
N GLY A 523 9.30 18.08 -25.17
CA GLY A 523 9.72 18.74 -23.94
C GLY A 523 10.49 17.84 -22.97
N GLN A 524 10.71 16.56 -23.30
CA GLN A 524 11.52 15.68 -22.46
C GLN A 524 12.99 16.10 -22.51
N ARG A 525 13.60 16.25 -21.34
CA ARG A 525 15.01 16.64 -21.19
C ARG A 525 15.91 15.51 -20.69
N ALA A 526 17.15 15.55 -21.15
CA ALA A 526 18.27 14.76 -20.64
C ALA A 526 19.43 15.70 -20.33
N VAL A 527 20.01 15.60 -19.15
CA VAL A 527 21.09 16.47 -18.69
C VAL A 527 22.37 15.67 -18.52
N TRP A 528 23.49 16.26 -18.92
CA TRP A 528 24.86 15.83 -18.62
C TRP A 528 25.62 17.01 -18.02
N ASP A 529 26.39 16.79 -16.96
CA ASP A 529 27.11 17.83 -16.21
C ASP A 529 28.60 17.46 -15.96
N GLY A 530 29.16 16.58 -16.78
CA GLY A 530 30.53 16.07 -16.61
C GLY A 530 30.68 14.98 -15.54
N SER A 531 29.61 14.63 -14.83
CA SER A 531 29.65 13.67 -13.74
C SER A 531 29.71 12.21 -14.23
N ILE A 532 29.17 11.92 -15.43
CA ILE A 532 29.16 10.59 -16.06
C ILE A 532 30.44 10.41 -16.88
N ILE A 533 31.34 9.54 -16.39
CA ILE A 533 32.59 9.18 -17.07
C ILE A 533 32.36 7.87 -17.81
N ALA A 534 32.09 7.93 -19.12
CA ALA A 534 32.16 6.74 -19.97
C ALA A 534 33.54 6.71 -20.66
N PRO A 535 34.26 5.58 -20.65
CA PRO A 535 35.46 5.46 -21.46
C PRO A 535 35.08 5.66 -22.93
N GLU A 536 35.94 6.36 -23.67
CA GLU A 536 35.78 6.57 -25.10
C GLU A 536 35.61 5.23 -25.80
N ARG A 537 34.39 4.92 -26.27
CA ARG A 537 34.18 3.79 -27.16
C ARG A 537 33.86 4.31 -28.55
N GLU A 538 34.74 4.03 -29.50
CA GLU A 538 34.46 4.27 -30.92
C GLU A 538 33.18 3.56 -31.37
N THR A 539 32.84 2.43 -30.74
CA THR A 539 31.61 1.67 -30.94
C THR A 539 30.67 1.73 -29.72
N PRO A 540 29.38 2.05 -29.88
CA PRO A 540 28.43 1.97 -28.78
C PRO A 540 28.43 0.55 -28.18
N PRO A 541 28.14 0.37 -26.88
CA PRO A 541 27.95 -0.98 -26.34
C PRO A 541 26.89 -1.70 -27.19
N PRO A 542 27.08 -3.00 -27.49
CA PRO A 542 26.07 -3.76 -28.21
C PRO A 542 24.75 -3.61 -27.48
N ALA A 543 23.66 -3.43 -28.23
CA ALA A 543 22.32 -3.57 -27.66
C ALA A 543 22.33 -4.89 -26.89
N VAL A 544 21.86 -4.87 -25.63
CA VAL A 544 21.75 -6.09 -24.84
C VAL A 544 20.92 -7.04 -25.69
N GLU A 545 21.55 -8.07 -26.25
CA GLU A 545 20.87 -9.11 -27.00
C GLU A 545 19.75 -9.60 -26.09
N SER A 546 18.52 -9.42 -26.55
CA SER A 546 17.39 -10.10 -25.96
C SER A 546 17.73 -11.59 -26.04
N ASN A 547 17.99 -12.21 -24.89
CA ASN A 547 17.97 -13.67 -24.77
C ASN A 547 16.52 -14.11 -25.01
N SER A 548 16.10 -14.09 -26.27
CA SER A 548 14.93 -14.76 -26.78
C SER A 548 15.32 -16.21 -27.06
N ALA A 549 14.54 -17.11 -26.47
CA ALA A 549 14.46 -18.54 -26.76
C ALA A 549 15.66 -19.41 -26.33
N THR A 550 15.61 -19.90 -25.08
CA THR A 550 15.99 -21.30 -24.88
C THR A 550 14.86 -22.15 -25.46
N GLU A 551 15.07 -22.62 -26.68
CA GLU A 551 14.30 -23.71 -27.27
C GLU A 551 14.29 -24.91 -26.33
N LEU A 552 13.09 -25.31 -25.91
CA LEU A 552 12.81 -26.65 -25.42
C LEU A 552 12.83 -27.58 -26.64
N GLN A 553 14.03 -28.05 -27.03
CA GLN A 553 14.15 -29.22 -27.90
C GLN A 553 14.11 -30.48 -27.04
N THR A 554 13.03 -31.23 -27.23
CA THR A 554 12.89 -32.65 -26.97
C THR A 554 13.82 -33.48 -27.87
N SER A 555 14.66 -34.33 -27.28
CA SER A 555 15.09 -35.64 -27.78
C SER A 555 15.67 -36.43 -26.58
N GLU A 556 14.96 -37.44 -26.08
CA GLU A 556 15.15 -38.87 -26.38
C GLU A 556 16.50 -39.47 -25.94
N SER A 557 16.39 -40.35 -24.93
CA SER A 557 17.11 -41.63 -24.72
C SER A 557 18.65 -41.67 -24.76
N PHE A 558 19.29 -42.10 -23.66
CA PHE A 558 19.75 -43.49 -23.44
C PHE A 558 20.57 -43.62 -22.14
N ASN A 559 20.30 -44.74 -21.43
CA ASN A 559 20.97 -45.36 -20.28
C ASN A 559 20.84 -44.74 -18.88
#